data_AF-A0A9D4NQR0-F1
#
_entry.id   AF-A0A9D4NQR0-F1
#
_cell.length_a   1.000
_cell.length_b   1.000
_cell.length_c   1.000
_cell.angle_alpha   90.00
_cell.angle_beta   90.00
_cell.angle_gamma   90.00
#
_symmetry.space_group_name_H-M   'P 1'
#
loop_
_entity.id
_entity.type
_entity.pdbx_description
1 polymer ?
#
loop_
_entity_poly.entity_id
_entity_poly.type
_entity_poly.pdbx_seq_one_letter_code
_entity_poly.pdbx_strand_id
1 'polypeptide(L)'
;MAAQRDSGFEEDIEFLLPHGMMVNMKCDRRMSLRDITESLWAKVIELPAANRLRSSSHYVFVGVTRDAEEKEMDPRVPITDLPLIKPILEISEPLETRDWERHFTETD
;
A
#
# COMPACT_ATOMS: atom_id res chain seq x y z
N MET A 1 7.62 30.16 21.01
CA MET A 1 6.28 29.60 20.73
C MET A 1 6.46 28.35 19.90
N ALA A 2 6.54 27.18 20.56
CA ALA A 2 6.51 25.91 19.85
C ALA A 2 5.06 25.67 19.41
N ALA A 3 4.81 25.62 18.11
CA ALA A 3 3.51 25.25 17.59
C ALA A 3 3.21 23.83 18.05
N GLN A 4 2.22 23.70 18.92
CA GLN A 4 1.55 22.45 19.23
C GLN A 4 0.96 21.95 17.89
N ARG A 5 1.69 21.10 17.17
CA ARG A 5 1.19 20.50 15.93
C ARG A 5 0.09 19.53 16.31
N ASP A 6 -1.12 19.78 15.80
CA ASP A 6 -2.27 18.88 15.91
C ASP A 6 -1.86 17.47 15.52
N SER A 7 -1.75 16.59 16.51
CA SER A 7 -1.44 15.17 16.34
C SER A 7 -2.63 14.35 15.82
N GLY A 8 -3.71 15.00 15.35
CA GLY A 8 -4.96 14.37 14.92
C GLY A 8 -5.09 14.10 13.42
N PHE A 9 -4.14 14.60 12.61
CA PHE A 9 -4.19 14.50 11.14
C PHE A 9 -3.28 13.42 10.56
N GLU A 10 -2.55 12.69 11.40
CA GLU A 10 -1.60 11.67 10.98
C GLU A 10 -2.09 10.28 11.37
N GLU A 11 -1.84 9.29 10.52
CA GLU A 11 -2.20 7.89 10.72
C GLU A 11 -0.98 7.01 10.40
N ASP A 12 -0.64 6.10 11.31
CA ASP A 12 0.45 5.14 11.11
C ASP A 12 -0.10 3.98 10.27
N ILE A 13 0.44 3.81 9.06
CA ILE A 13 0.07 2.75 8.11
C ILE A 13 1.24 1.79 7.94
N GLU A 14 0.94 0.50 7.96
CA GLU A 14 1.90 -0.56 7.65
C GLU A 14 1.75 -1.01 6.20
N PHE A 15 2.83 -0.92 5.42
CA PHE A 15 2.89 -1.36 4.04
C PHE A 15 3.66 -2.69 3.94
N LEU A 16 2.99 -3.73 3.42
CA LEU A 16 3.59 -5.03 3.13
C LEU A 16 4.07 -5.04 1.68
N LEU A 17 5.37 -5.19 1.44
CA LEU A 17 5.95 -5.14 0.11
C LEU A 17 6.00 -6.53 -0.55
N PRO A 18 5.98 -6.63 -1.89
CA PRO A 18 5.98 -7.92 -2.61
C PRO A 18 7.14 -8.86 -2.27
N HIS A 19 8.27 -8.30 -1.83
CA HIS A 19 9.46 -9.06 -1.49
C HIS A 19 9.52 -9.48 0.00
N GLY A 20 8.43 -9.26 0.75
CA GLY A 20 8.27 -9.72 2.14
C GLY A 20 8.74 -8.74 3.22
N MET A 21 9.15 -7.53 2.85
CA MET A 21 9.52 -6.48 3.80
C MET A 21 8.30 -5.66 4.22
N MET A 22 8.34 -5.10 5.44
CA MET A 22 7.29 -4.22 5.96
C MET A 22 7.84 -2.82 6.20
N VAL A 23 7.05 -1.81 5.87
CA VAL A 23 7.38 -0.40 6.09
C VAL A 23 6.26 0.26 6.86
N ASN A 24 6.56 0.81 8.03
CA ASN A 24 5.62 1.67 8.73
C ASN A 24 5.85 3.13 8.30
N MET A 25 4.79 3.82 7.90
CA MET A 25 4.84 5.25 7.61
C MET A 25 3.72 5.97 8.33
N LYS A 26 4.07 7.13 8.89
CA LYS A 26 3.10 8.11 9.34
C LYS A 26 2.64 8.95 8.15
N CYS A 27 1.36 8.93 7.84
CA CYS A 27 0.78 9.58 6.68
C CYS A 27 -0.28 10.60 7.08
N ASP A 28 -0.39 11.72 6.36
CA ASP A 28 -1.50 12.65 6.54
C ASP A 28 -2.79 12.00 6.04
N ARG A 29 -3.82 11.96 6.90
CA ARG A 29 -5.11 11.30 6.64
C ARG A 29 -5.85 11.83 5.40
N ARG A 30 -5.48 13.02 4.93
CA ARG A 30 -6.05 13.68 3.74
C ARG A 30 -5.31 13.35 2.45
N MET A 31 -4.10 12.79 2.53
CA MET A 31 -3.36 12.36 1.35
C MET A 31 -4.04 11.17 0.71
N SER A 32 -4.04 11.15 -0.63
CA SER A 32 -4.43 9.97 -1.38
C SER A 32 -3.32 8.93 -1.37
N LEU A 33 -3.66 7.67 -1.62
CA LEU A 33 -2.66 6.61 -1.80
C LEU A 33 -1.66 6.95 -2.90
N ARG A 34 -2.11 7.61 -3.98
CA ARG A 34 -1.23 8.11 -5.04
C ARG A 34 -0.17 9.07 -4.51
N ASP A 35 -0.54 10.00 -3.63
CA ASP A 35 0.39 10.98 -3.06
C ASP A 35 1.43 10.30 -2.17
N ILE A 36 1.04 9.22 -1.48
CA ILE A 36 1.90 8.47 -0.57
C ILE A 36 2.89 7.57 -1.33
N THR A 37 2.52 7.09 -2.52
CA THR A 37 3.34 6.18 -3.32
C THR A 37 4.77 6.68 -3.53
N GLU A 38 4.96 7.96 -3.84
CA GLU A 38 6.30 8.52 -4.06
C GLU A 38 7.14 8.48 -2.77
N SER A 39 6.53 8.85 -1.65
CA SER A 39 7.17 8.84 -0.33
C SER A 39 7.48 7.41 0.14
N LEU A 40 6.59 6.46 -0.16
CA LEU A 40 6.80 5.05 0.11
C LEU A 40 7.98 4.52 -0.72
N TRP A 41 7.98 4.75 -2.03
CA TRP A 41 9.07 4.25 -2.89
C TRP A 41 10.43 4.84 -2.54
N ALA A 42 10.49 6.09 -2.09
CA ALA A 42 11.73 6.70 -1.60
C ALA A 42 12.29 5.99 -0.35
N LYS A 43 11.45 5.41 0.52
CA LYS A 43 11.89 4.59 1.65
C LYS A 43 12.26 3.17 1.22
N VAL A 44 11.50 2.64 0.27
CA VAL A 44 11.63 1.25 -0.19
C VAL A 44 12.98 0.97 -0.84
N ILE A 45 13.54 1.94 -1.58
CA ILE A 45 14.86 1.77 -2.23
C ILE A 45 16.02 1.57 -1.24
N GLU A 46 15.83 1.93 0.02
CA GLU A 46 16.85 1.76 1.07
C GLU A 46 16.77 0.38 1.75
N LEU A 47 15.74 -0.41 1.43
CA LEU A 47 15.50 -1.71 2.06
C LEU A 47 16.29 -2.84 1.41
N PRO A 48 16.58 -3.91 2.19
CA PRO A 48 17.09 -5.15 1.63
C PRO A 48 16.22 -5.66 0.47
N ALA A 49 16.87 -6.17 -0.57
CA ALA A 49 16.22 -6.74 -1.75
C ALA A 49 15.30 -5.78 -2.53
N ALA A 50 15.47 -4.46 -2.38
CA ALA A 50 14.75 -3.46 -3.16
C ALA A 50 14.93 -3.63 -4.68
N ASN A 51 16.04 -4.21 -5.12
CA ASN A 51 16.30 -4.55 -6.53
C ASN A 51 15.32 -5.60 -7.12
N ARG A 52 14.53 -6.28 -6.29
CA ARG A 52 13.46 -7.20 -6.73
C ARG A 52 12.17 -6.47 -7.06
N LEU A 53 12.04 -5.20 -6.72
CA LEU A 53 10.86 -4.40 -6.99
C LEU A 53 10.94 -3.69 -8.34
N ARG A 54 9.79 -3.58 -8.99
CA ARG A 54 9.61 -2.78 -10.21
C ARG A 54 9.30 -1.32 -9.84
N SER A 55 9.06 -0.51 -10.87
CA SER A 55 8.49 0.84 -10.70
C SER A 55 7.17 0.76 -9.93
N SER A 56 6.91 1.76 -9.08
CA SER A 56 5.66 1.88 -8.31
C SER A 56 4.40 1.76 -9.14
N SER A 57 4.45 2.16 -10.42
CA SER A 57 3.35 2.06 -11.38
C SER A 57 2.90 0.63 -11.71
N HIS A 58 3.66 -0.40 -11.32
CA HIS A 58 3.31 -1.81 -11.56
C HIS A 58 2.55 -2.45 -10.41
N TYR A 59 2.27 -1.69 -9.35
CA TYR A 59 1.67 -2.21 -8.14
C TYR A 59 0.38 -1.50 -7.81
N VAL A 60 -0.47 -2.22 -7.08
CA VAL A 60 -1.72 -1.75 -6.49
C VAL A 60 -1.65 -1.89 -4.97
N PHE A 61 -2.47 -1.11 -4.28
CA PHE A 61 -2.67 -1.26 -2.84
C PHE A 61 -3.83 -2.21 -2.62
N VAL A 62 -3.62 -3.25 -1.82
CA VAL A 62 -4.64 -4.22 -1.43
C VAL A 62 -4.83 -4.12 0.09
N GLY A 63 -6.06 -4.20 0.56
CA GLY A 63 -6.35 -4.17 1.99
C GLY A 63 -7.60 -4.96 2.35
N VAL A 64 -7.73 -5.27 3.63
CA VAL A 64 -8.91 -5.95 4.17
C VAL A 64 -9.93 -4.91 4.64
N THR A 65 -11.12 -4.96 4.07
CA THR A 65 -12.20 -4.02 4.37
C THR A 65 -12.91 -4.35 5.68
N ARG A 66 -13.74 -3.41 6.17
CA ARG A 66 -14.63 -3.62 7.33
C ARG A 66 -15.67 -4.71 7.09
N ASP A 67 -15.94 -5.05 5.83
CA ASP A 67 -16.82 -6.15 5.43
C ASP A 67 -16.06 -7.50 5.39
N ALA A 68 -14.80 -7.53 5.83
CA ALA A 68 -13.91 -8.69 5.83
C ALA A 68 -13.58 -9.24 4.42
N GLU A 69 -13.57 -8.35 3.41
CA GLU A 69 -13.16 -8.67 2.04
C GLU A 69 -11.77 -8.12 1.74
N GLU A 70 -10.95 -8.89 1.02
CA GLU A 70 -9.70 -8.40 0.43
C GLU A 70 -10.00 -7.68 -0.89
N LYS A 71 -9.54 -6.43 -1.02
CA LYS A 71 -9.87 -5.59 -2.18
C LYS A 71 -8.72 -4.69 -2.59
N GLU A 72 -8.60 -4.44 -3.89
CA GLU A 72 -7.77 -3.36 -4.43
C GLU A 72 -8.36 -1.98 -4.09
N MET A 73 -7.53 -1.09 -3.57
CA MET A 73 -7.91 0.26 -3.17
C MET A 73 -7.78 1.23 -4.34
N ASP A 74 -8.76 2.13 -4.49
CA ASP A 74 -8.65 3.22 -5.47
C ASP A 74 -7.54 4.20 -5.03
N PRO A 75 -6.50 4.43 -5.85
CA PRO A 75 -5.37 5.26 -5.46
C PRO A 75 -5.73 6.74 -5.27
N ARG A 76 -6.90 7.18 -5.73
CA ARG A 76 -7.39 8.57 -5.62
C ARG A 76 -8.08 8.86 -4.30
N VAL A 77 -8.44 7.81 -3.55
CA VAL A 77 -9.18 7.94 -2.29
C VAL A 77 -8.21 8.35 -1.17
N PRO A 78 -8.57 9.34 -0.33
CA PRO A 78 -7.80 9.71 0.86
C PRO A 78 -7.70 8.56 1.86
N ILE A 79 -6.62 8.51 2.64
CA ILE A 79 -6.44 7.49 3.71
C ILE A 79 -7.67 7.39 4.61
N THR A 80 -8.20 8.54 5.06
CA THR A 80 -9.32 8.57 6.02
C THR A 80 -10.59 7.91 5.50
N ASP A 81 -10.73 7.80 4.17
CA ASP A 81 -11.91 7.25 3.50
C ASP A 81 -11.71 5.78 3.09
N LEU A 82 -10.52 5.21 3.34
CA LEU A 82 -10.29 3.80 3.09
C LEU A 82 -11.13 2.95 4.04
N PRO A 83 -11.88 1.95 3.54
CA PRO A 83 -12.79 1.14 4.35
C PRO A 83 -12.05 0.04 5.12
N LEU A 84 -10.80 0.26 5.53
CA LEU A 84 -9.96 -0.77 6.13
C LEU A 84 -10.41 -1.14 7.55
N ILE A 85 -10.25 -2.42 7.90
CA ILE A 85 -10.41 -2.91 9.28
C ILE A 85 -9.19 -2.60 10.15
N LYS A 86 -8.00 -2.56 9.53
CA LYS A 86 -6.70 -2.22 10.12
C LYS A 86 -5.91 -1.35 9.13
N PRO A 87 -5.07 -0.41 9.58
CA PRO A 87 -4.28 0.46 8.71
C PRO A 87 -3.07 -0.30 8.12
N ILE A 88 -3.35 -1.42 7.45
CA ILE A 88 -2.37 -2.29 6.81
C ILE A 88 -2.75 -2.39 5.34
N LEU A 89 -1.77 -2.15 4.47
CA LEU A 89 -1.92 -2.26 3.03
C LEU A 89 -0.82 -3.17 2.47
N GLU A 90 -1.23 -4.16 1.69
CA GLU A 90 -0.32 -4.93 0.86
C GLU A 90 -0.08 -4.21 -0.47
N ILE A 91 1.15 -4.24 -0.94
CA ILE A 91 1.56 -3.81 -2.26
C ILE A 91 1.69 -5.06 -3.13
N SER A 92 0.82 -5.20 -4.13
CA SER A 92 0.74 -6.41 -4.96
C SER A 92 0.68 -6.02 -6.44
N GLU A 93 0.98 -6.93 -7.35
CA GLU A 93 0.69 -6.72 -8.78
C GLU A 93 -0.84 -6.77 -9.00
N PRO A 94 -1.41 -5.99 -9.95
CA PRO A 94 -2.85 -6.01 -10.23
C PRO A 94 -3.36 -7.41 -10.54
N LEU A 95 -4.61 -7.72 -10.17
CA LEU A 95 -5.20 -9.04 -10.41
C LEU A 95 -5.13 -9.51 -11.87
N GLU A 96 -5.29 -8.61 -12.84
CA GLU A 96 -5.13 -8.92 -14.28
C GLU A 96 -3.73 -9.45 -14.62
N THR A 97 -2.73 -9.03 -13.84
CA THR A 97 -1.34 -9.48 -13.91
C THR A 97 -1.07 -10.70 -13.01
N ARG A 98 -2.00 -11.12 -12.14
CA ARG A 98 -1.86 -12.34 -11.33
C ARG A 98 -2.61 -13.53 -11.95
N ASP A 99 -3.67 -13.26 -12.71
CA ASP A 99 -4.51 -14.32 -13.30
C ASP A 99 -3.81 -15.08 -14.45
N TRP A 100 -2.92 -14.43 -15.21
CA TRP A 100 -2.14 -15.16 -16.22
C TRP A 100 -1.17 -16.17 -15.59
N GLU A 101 -0.71 -15.97 -14.36
CA GLU A 101 0.14 -16.95 -13.66
C GLU A 101 -0.68 -18.13 -13.08
N ARG A 102 -1.93 -17.90 -12.67
CA ARG A 102 -2.81 -18.95 -12.13
C ARG A 102 -3.31 -19.92 -13.21
N HIS A 103 -3.53 -19.44 -14.43
CA HIS A 103 -3.96 -20.29 -15.54
C HIS A 103 -2.88 -21.26 -16.07
N PHE A 104 -1.60 -21.09 -15.71
CA PHE A 104 -0.55 -22.06 -16.05
C PHE A 104 -0.40 -23.21 -15.05
N THR A 105 -1.14 -23.19 -13.93
CA THR A 105 -1.14 -24.31 -12.95
C THR A 105 -2.36 -25.23 -13.07
N GLU A 106 -3.26 -24.99 -14.03
CA GLU A 106 -4.46 -25.82 -14.25
C GLU A 106 -4.57 -26.38 -15.68
N THR A 107 -3.45 -26.66 -16.35
CA THR A 107 -3.50 -27.54 -17.53
C THR A 107 -2.25 -28.43 -17.59
N ASP A 108 -2.52 -29.73 -17.40
CA ASP A 108 -1.65 -30.94 -17.45
C ASP A 108 -0.69 -31.22 -16.27
#